data_AF-A0A928ZN00-F1
#
_entry.id   AF-A0A928ZN00-F1
#
_cell.length_a   1.000
_cell.length_b   1.000
_cell.length_c   1.000
_cell.angle_alpha   90.00
_cell.angle_beta   90.00
_cell.angle_gamma   90.00
#
_symmetry.space_group_name_H-M   'P 1'
#
loop_
_entity.id
_entity.type
_entity.pdbx_description
1 polymer ?
#
loop_
_entity_poly.entity_id
_entity_poly.type
_entity_poly.pdbx_seq_one_letter_code
_entity_poly.pdbx_strand_id
1 'polypeptide(L)'
;MSHSFLLEPGRWKLQGTWLTRDTLPVSIKGKILVAWKQADCFMVATKISFLEPDILEEPPADIVIQSRGRMTAQNRQYTFVLQHSELGQTEGEGWIAPESIVQRYWGVSDKRRRTGFETLRQISPDKYHFSGGVMSGHYLSSTMEAEIIRQSS
;
A
#
# COMPACT_ATOMS: atom_id res chain seq x y z
N MET A 1 -10.88 16.74 -7.91
CA MET A 1 -9.44 16.85 -8.19
C MET A 1 -9.02 15.61 -8.96
N SER A 2 -8.01 15.67 -9.82
CA SER A 2 -7.53 14.46 -10.51
C SER A 2 -6.51 13.74 -9.64
N HIS A 3 -6.64 12.42 -9.53
CA HIS A 3 -5.62 11.60 -8.89
C HIS A 3 -4.35 11.56 -9.75
N SER A 4 -3.18 11.45 -9.09
CA SER A 4 -1.87 11.28 -9.74
C SER A 4 -1.13 10.07 -9.17
N PHE A 5 -1.32 9.74 -7.88
CA PHE A 5 -0.85 8.49 -7.33
C PHE A 5 -1.47 7.32 -8.10
N LEU A 6 -0.66 6.31 -8.41
CA LEU A 6 -0.98 5.19 -9.30
C LEU A 6 -1.17 5.56 -10.77
N LEU A 7 -1.85 6.67 -11.07
CA LEU A 7 -2.20 7.10 -12.43
C LEU A 7 -1.03 7.69 -13.22
N GLU A 8 -0.02 8.20 -12.55
CA GLU A 8 1.17 8.77 -13.18
C GLU A 8 2.44 8.07 -12.68
N PRO A 9 3.48 7.95 -13.51
CA PRO A 9 4.81 7.60 -13.04
C PRO A 9 5.30 8.60 -11.99
N GLY A 10 5.94 8.11 -10.93
CA GLY A 10 6.41 8.97 -9.86
C GLY A 10 7.09 8.23 -8.73
N ARG A 11 7.91 8.98 -8.00
CA ARG A 11 8.50 8.55 -6.73
C ARG A 11 7.74 9.24 -5.60
N TRP A 12 7.48 8.50 -4.54
CA TRP A 12 6.73 8.98 -3.40
C TRP A 12 7.43 8.55 -2.11
N LYS A 13 7.33 9.40 -1.08
CA LYS A 13 7.69 9.05 0.28
C LYS A 13 6.42 8.67 1.03
N LEU A 14 6.55 7.68 1.91
CA LEU A 14 5.55 7.31 2.89
C LEU A 14 6.11 7.63 4.28
N GLN A 15 5.33 8.25 5.15
CA GLN A 15 5.68 8.40 6.56
C GLN A 15 4.43 8.28 7.41
N GLY A 16 4.51 7.52 8.48
CA GLY A 16 3.34 7.27 9.31
C GLY A 16 3.64 6.34 10.46
N THR A 17 2.62 5.58 10.83
CA THR A 17 2.63 4.74 12.00
C THR A 17 2.06 3.37 11.66
N TRP A 18 2.75 2.34 12.13
CA TRP A 18 2.31 0.95 12.10
C TRP A 18 1.77 0.54 13.46
N LEU A 19 0.62 -0.12 13.49
CA LEU A 19 -0.04 -0.55 14.70
C LEU A 19 -0.33 -2.05 14.64
N THR A 20 -0.05 -2.74 15.73
CA THR A 20 -0.47 -4.12 15.97
C THR A 20 -1.32 -4.19 17.24
N ARG A 21 -1.87 -5.36 17.57
CA ARG A 21 -2.75 -5.50 18.74
C ARG A 21 -2.03 -5.32 20.07
N ASP A 22 -0.80 -5.82 20.15
CA ASP A 22 -0.13 -6.07 21.43
C ASP A 22 1.07 -5.13 21.66
N THR A 23 1.32 -4.21 20.72
CA THR A 23 2.46 -3.29 20.78
C THR A 23 2.02 -1.84 20.69
N LEU A 24 2.85 -0.96 21.23
CA LEU A 24 2.71 0.48 20.98
C LEU A 24 2.83 0.78 19.47
N PRO A 25 2.22 1.88 19.00
CA PRO A 25 2.38 2.33 17.62
C PRO A 25 3.86 2.59 17.30
N VAL A 26 4.33 2.09 16.15
CA VAL A 26 5.74 2.19 15.73
C VAL A 26 5.85 3.15 14.54
N SER A 27 6.78 4.08 14.62
CA SER A 27 7.04 5.02 13.53
C SER A 27 7.64 4.32 12.30
N ILE A 28 7.11 4.62 11.11
CA ILE A 28 7.59 4.04 9.84
C ILE A 28 7.92 5.12 8.81
N LYS A 29 8.85 4.78 7.92
CA LYS A 29 9.13 5.51 6.67
C LYS A 29 9.17 4.55 5.50
N GLY A 30 8.74 5.01 4.34
CA GLY A 30 8.77 4.21 3.13
C GLY A 30 9.05 5.03 1.88
N LYS A 31 9.34 4.28 0.82
CA LYS A 31 9.49 4.80 -0.54
C LYS A 31 8.58 3.98 -1.45
N ILE A 32 7.89 4.66 -2.34
CA ILE A 32 7.02 4.06 -3.34
C ILE A 32 7.46 4.55 -4.72
N LEU A 33 7.60 3.63 -5.66
CA LEU A 33 7.88 3.90 -7.06
C LEU A 33 6.70 3.41 -7.89
N VAL A 34 6.06 4.31 -8.62
CA VAL A 34 5.04 4.00 -9.62
C VAL A 34 5.67 4.12 -11.00
N ALA A 35 5.51 3.08 -11.81
CA ALA A 35 5.99 3.04 -13.20
C ALA A 35 4.91 2.49 -14.12
N TRP A 36 4.90 2.95 -15.37
CA TRP A 36 4.00 2.49 -16.42
C TRP A 36 4.80 1.91 -17.57
N LYS A 37 4.38 0.74 -18.10
CA LYS A 37 5.04 0.08 -19.25
C LYS A 37 4.26 0.20 -20.56
N GLN A 38 2.93 0.22 -20.49
CA GLN A 38 1.98 0.32 -21.59
C GLN A 38 0.81 1.20 -21.12
N ALA A 39 -0.06 1.66 -22.02
CA ALA A 39 -1.15 2.62 -21.69
C ALA A 39 -2.02 2.18 -20.49
N ASP A 40 -2.18 0.87 -20.25
CA ASP A 40 -3.06 0.35 -19.20
C ASP A 40 -2.34 -0.43 -18.09
N CYS A 41 -1.01 -0.62 -18.18
CA CYS A 41 -0.26 -1.49 -17.27
C CYS A 41 0.71 -0.71 -16.39
N PHE A 42 0.52 -0.83 -15.07
CA PHE A 42 1.36 -0.19 -14.05
C PHE A 42 2.14 -1.22 -13.23
N MET A 43 3.20 -0.74 -12.58
CA MET A 43 3.95 -1.43 -11.55
C MET A 43 4.15 -0.50 -10.37
N VAL A 44 4.01 -1.03 -9.16
CA VAL A 44 4.30 -0.31 -7.93
C VAL A 44 5.33 -1.09 -7.13
N ALA A 45 6.41 -0.43 -6.72
CA ALA A 45 7.37 -0.99 -5.78
C ALA A 45 7.39 -0.15 -4.51
N THR A 46 7.12 -0.77 -3.38
CA THR A 46 7.09 -0.14 -2.06
C THR A 46 8.11 -0.80 -1.15
N LYS A 47 8.84 0.02 -0.41
CA LYS A 47 9.68 -0.41 0.71
C LYS A 47 9.31 0.39 1.94
N ILE A 48 9.07 -0.27 3.07
CA ILE A 48 8.77 0.35 4.37
C ILE A 48 9.81 -0.14 5.39
N SER A 49 10.30 0.79 6.19
CA SER A 49 11.29 0.60 7.25
C SER A 49 10.75 1.16 8.55
N PHE A 50 11.05 0.48 9.65
CA PHE A 50 10.66 0.86 11.01
C PHE A 50 11.77 1.73 11.64
N LEU A 51 11.39 2.81 12.31
CA LEU A 51 12.33 3.85 12.77
C LEU A 51 12.72 3.73 14.24
N GLU A 52 12.14 2.81 14.99
CA GLU A 52 12.36 2.64 16.42
C GLU A 52 12.69 1.17 16.74
N PRO A 53 13.81 0.65 16.21
CA PRO A 53 14.23 -0.73 16.46
C PRO A 53 14.57 -0.98 17.93
N ASP A 54 14.96 0.06 18.69
CA ASP A 54 15.48 -0.05 20.06
C ASP A 54 14.40 -0.29 21.12
N ILE A 55 13.12 -0.11 20.78
CA ILE A 55 11.97 -0.36 21.67
C ILE A 55 11.42 -1.79 21.47
N LEU A 56 11.89 -2.49 20.44
CA LEU A 56 11.46 -3.84 20.08
C LEU A 56 12.63 -4.79 20.34
N GLU A 57 12.39 -5.90 21.06
CA GLU A 57 13.43 -6.90 21.35
C GLU A 57 14.09 -7.44 20.07
N GLU A 58 13.34 -7.46 18.96
CA GLU A 58 13.84 -7.71 17.62
C GLU A 58 13.25 -6.67 16.65
N PRO A 59 14.09 -5.91 15.90
CA PRO A 59 13.57 -4.96 14.94
C PRO A 59 12.92 -5.70 13.77
N PRO A 60 11.66 -5.38 13.42
CA PRO A 60 10.99 -6.03 12.31
C PRO A 60 11.75 -5.76 11.00
N ALA A 61 11.85 -6.79 10.17
CA ALA A 61 12.44 -6.68 8.85
C ALA A 61 11.68 -5.65 8.00
N ASP A 62 12.38 -4.99 7.08
CA ASP A 62 11.75 -4.10 6.12
C ASP A 62 10.63 -4.83 5.34
N ILE A 63 9.48 -4.17 5.21
CA ILE A 63 8.40 -4.68 4.36
C ILE A 63 8.68 -4.25 2.93
N VAL A 64 8.73 -5.23 2.02
CA VAL A 64 8.94 -5.02 0.59
C VAL A 64 7.72 -5.55 -0.16
N ILE A 65 7.16 -4.69 -1.01
CA ILE A 65 5.98 -4.97 -1.80
C ILE A 65 6.28 -4.65 -3.25
N GLN A 66 6.00 -5.59 -4.14
CA GLN A 66 6.07 -5.37 -5.58
C GLN A 66 4.74 -5.78 -6.20
N SER A 67 4.07 -4.86 -6.88
CA SER A 67 2.83 -5.14 -7.58
C SER A 67 2.93 -4.83 -9.06
N ARG A 68 2.14 -5.56 -9.84
CA ARG A 68 1.84 -5.26 -11.24
C ARG A 68 0.35 -5.32 -11.41
N GLY A 69 -0.22 -4.30 -12.02
CA GLY A 69 -1.64 -4.24 -12.28
C GLY A 69 -1.97 -3.67 -13.64
N ARG A 70 -3.27 -3.75 -13.94
CA ARG A 70 -3.84 -3.30 -15.20
C ARG A 70 -5.12 -2.52 -14.93
N MET A 71 -5.25 -1.35 -15.55
CA MET A 71 -6.49 -0.58 -15.58
C MET A 71 -7.54 -1.26 -16.45
N THR A 72 -8.79 -1.15 -16.03
CA THR A 72 -9.96 -1.49 -16.85
C THR A 72 -10.24 -0.38 -17.86
N ALA A 73 -11.02 -0.67 -18.90
CA ALA A 73 -11.27 0.25 -20.03
C ALA A 73 -11.88 1.62 -19.64
N GLN A 74 -12.39 1.77 -18.42
CA GLN A 74 -12.98 3.02 -17.92
C GLN A 74 -12.06 3.80 -16.98
N ASN A 75 -10.83 3.34 -16.74
CA ASN A 75 -9.84 3.96 -15.83
C ASN A 75 -10.37 4.26 -14.42
N ARG A 76 -11.37 3.50 -13.97
CA ARG A 76 -12.00 3.63 -12.65
C ARG A 76 -11.79 2.40 -11.77
N GLN A 77 -11.35 1.30 -12.37
CA GLN A 77 -11.07 0.06 -11.68
C GLN A 77 -9.78 -0.53 -12.22
N TYR A 78 -9.10 -1.30 -11.40
CA TYR A 78 -7.92 -2.06 -11.79
C TYR A 78 -7.86 -3.37 -11.02
N THR A 79 -7.11 -4.32 -11.58
CA THR A 79 -6.71 -5.56 -10.91
C THR A 79 -5.20 -5.62 -10.84
N PHE A 80 -4.68 -6.31 -9.84
CA PHE A 80 -3.25 -6.43 -9.65
C PHE A 80 -2.88 -7.74 -8.96
N VAL A 81 -1.65 -8.17 -9.24
CA VAL A 81 -0.94 -9.19 -8.47
C VAL A 81 0.16 -8.50 -7.70
N LEU A 82 0.43 -8.93 -6.48
CA LEU A 82 1.56 -8.42 -5.71
C LEU A 82 2.30 -9.53 -4.97
N GLN A 83 3.59 -9.31 -4.81
CA GLN A 83 4.46 -10.07 -3.93
C GLN A 83 4.73 -9.21 -2.69
N HIS A 84 4.31 -9.70 -1.53
CA HIS A 84 4.54 -9.10 -0.22
C HIS A 84 5.58 -9.93 0.53
N SER A 85 6.56 -9.30 1.19
CA SER A 85 7.59 -10.02 1.95
C SER A 85 7.00 -10.91 3.06
N GLU A 86 5.96 -10.43 3.75
CA GLU A 86 5.28 -11.18 4.84
C GLU A 86 4.06 -12.02 4.41
N LEU A 87 3.28 -11.55 3.43
CA LEU A 87 2.03 -12.22 3.01
C LEU A 87 2.25 -13.23 1.88
N GLY A 88 3.41 -13.18 1.22
CA GLY A 88 3.66 -13.94 0.02
C GLY A 88 2.93 -13.35 -1.18
N GLN A 89 2.50 -14.21 -2.10
CA GLN A 89 1.77 -13.81 -3.29
C GLN A 89 0.29 -13.54 -2.96
N THR A 90 -0.18 -12.35 -3.35
CA THR A 90 -1.57 -11.95 -3.22
C THR A 90 -2.11 -11.36 -4.52
N GLU A 91 -3.42 -11.38 -4.64
CA GLU A 91 -4.18 -10.77 -5.73
C GLU A 91 -5.08 -9.69 -5.17
N GLY A 92 -5.45 -8.72 -5.99
CA GLY A 92 -6.31 -7.63 -5.56
C GLY A 92 -6.99 -6.88 -6.68
N GLU A 93 -7.90 -6.03 -6.24
CA GLU A 93 -8.64 -5.11 -7.07
C GLU A 93 -8.71 -3.74 -6.40
N GLY A 94 -8.89 -2.70 -7.20
CA GLY A 94 -9.05 -1.36 -6.68
C GLY A 94 -9.94 -0.49 -7.56
N TRP A 95 -10.45 0.55 -6.92
CA TRP A 95 -11.37 1.54 -7.45
C TRP A 95 -10.75 2.92 -7.30
N ILE A 96 -10.90 3.73 -8.33
CA ILE A 96 -10.51 5.15 -8.36
C ILE A 96 -11.80 5.95 -8.23
N ALA A 97 -12.14 6.28 -6.99
CA ALA A 97 -13.25 7.15 -6.66
C ALA A 97 -12.85 8.63 -6.87
N PRO A 98 -13.78 9.60 -6.76
CA PRO A 98 -13.44 11.02 -6.96
C PRO A 98 -12.48 11.62 -5.92
N GLU A 99 -12.47 11.09 -4.70
CA GLU A 99 -11.65 11.60 -3.59
C GLU A 99 -10.63 10.59 -3.06
N SER A 100 -10.74 9.33 -3.46
CA SER A 100 -9.91 8.26 -2.92
C SER A 100 -9.63 7.17 -3.93
N ILE A 101 -8.48 6.54 -3.75
CA ILE A 101 -8.20 5.23 -4.34
C ILE A 101 -8.43 4.20 -3.25
N VAL A 102 -9.29 3.23 -3.50
CA VAL A 102 -9.66 2.19 -2.55
C VAL A 102 -9.26 0.85 -3.15
N GLN A 103 -8.58 0.00 -2.39
CA GLN A 103 -8.18 -1.30 -2.87
C GLN A 103 -8.29 -2.38 -1.79
N ARG A 104 -8.47 -3.61 -2.27
CA ARG A 104 -8.50 -4.82 -1.47
C ARG A 104 -7.57 -5.85 -2.09
N TYR A 105 -6.92 -6.64 -1.26
CA TYR A 105 -6.14 -7.80 -1.69
C TYR A 105 -6.38 -9.03 -0.80
N TRP A 106 -6.08 -10.21 -1.32
CA TRP A 106 -6.23 -11.50 -0.64
C TRP A 106 -5.13 -12.48 -1.08
N GLY A 107 -4.67 -13.31 -0.14
CA GLY A 107 -3.67 -14.35 -0.46
C GLY A 107 -4.24 -15.45 -1.35
N VAL A 108 -3.54 -15.80 -2.43
CA VAL A 108 -3.99 -16.79 -3.44
C VAL A 108 -3.86 -18.24 -2.94
N SER A 109 -2.97 -18.49 -1.99
CA SER A 109 -2.76 -19.82 -1.39
C SER A 109 -2.58 -19.73 0.12
N ASP A 110 -3.15 -18.69 0.72
CA ASP A 110 -2.94 -18.40 2.13
C ASP A 110 -3.91 -19.17 3.02
N LYS A 111 -3.39 -20.19 3.72
CA LYS A 111 -4.15 -20.99 4.69
C LYS A 111 -4.77 -20.13 5.81
N ARG A 112 -4.16 -18.98 6.11
CA ARG A 112 -4.63 -18.02 7.13
C ARG A 112 -5.70 -17.05 6.62
N ARG A 113 -6.12 -17.18 5.36
CA ARG A 113 -7.13 -16.34 4.70
C ARG A 113 -6.86 -14.84 4.93
N ARG A 114 -5.59 -14.44 4.85
CA ARG A 114 -5.21 -13.04 5.04
C ARG A 114 -5.71 -12.22 3.88
N THR A 115 -6.33 -11.11 4.23
CA THR A 115 -6.83 -10.11 3.30
C THR A 115 -6.38 -8.75 3.78
N GLY A 116 -6.20 -7.79 2.89
CA GLY A 116 -5.99 -6.42 3.29
C GLY A 116 -6.92 -5.47 2.54
N PHE A 117 -7.08 -4.31 3.13
CA PHE A 117 -7.88 -3.22 2.58
C PHE A 117 -7.14 -1.92 2.81
N GLU A 118 -7.11 -1.06 1.80
CA GLU A 118 -6.37 0.20 1.82
C GLU A 118 -7.20 1.30 1.18
N THR A 119 -7.07 2.50 1.72
CA THR A 119 -7.68 3.73 1.23
C THR A 119 -6.62 4.82 1.17
N LEU A 120 -6.47 5.43 0.00
CA LEU A 120 -5.65 6.60 -0.24
C LEU A 120 -6.57 7.78 -0.53
N ARG A 121 -6.90 8.56 0.49
CA ARG A 121 -7.68 9.79 0.35
C ARG A 121 -6.79 10.90 -0.18
N GLN A 122 -7.19 11.55 -1.27
CA GLN A 122 -6.44 12.66 -1.84
C GLN A 122 -6.56 13.90 -0.96
N ILE A 123 -5.42 14.49 -0.61
CA ILE A 123 -5.33 15.79 0.08
C ILE A 123 -4.96 16.88 -0.92
N SER A 124 -4.07 16.57 -1.86
CA SER A 124 -3.72 17.39 -3.02
C SER A 124 -3.27 16.49 -4.18
N PRO A 125 -3.00 17.01 -5.40
CA PRO A 125 -2.45 16.21 -6.49
C PRO A 125 -1.24 15.37 -6.06
N ASP A 126 -0.35 15.91 -5.23
CA ASP A 126 0.91 15.26 -4.83
C ASP A 126 0.93 14.77 -3.37
N LYS A 127 -0.22 14.75 -2.70
CA LYS A 127 -0.33 14.32 -1.29
C LYS A 127 -1.58 13.48 -1.03
N TYR A 128 -1.40 12.35 -0.38
CA TYR A 128 -2.48 11.43 0.01
C TYR A 128 -2.37 11.07 1.49
N HIS A 129 -3.52 10.91 2.13
CA HIS A 129 -3.64 10.23 3.40
C HIS A 129 -3.94 8.75 3.15
N PHE A 130 -3.04 7.89 3.61
CA PHE A 130 -3.17 6.45 3.56
C PHE A 130 -3.75 5.92 4.88
N SER A 131 -4.73 5.04 4.79
CA SER A 131 -5.17 4.18 5.88
C SER A 131 -5.42 2.80 5.33
N GLY A 132 -4.88 1.77 5.98
CA GLY A 132 -5.07 0.40 5.54
C GLY A 132 -4.73 -0.62 6.61
N GLY A 133 -5.23 -1.83 6.44
CA GLY A 133 -5.04 -2.89 7.42
C GLY A 133 -4.98 -4.26 6.80
N VAL A 134 -4.34 -5.17 7.52
CA VAL A 134 -4.26 -6.60 7.21
C VAL A 134 -5.14 -7.34 8.21
N MET A 135 -6.03 -8.18 7.71
CA MET A 135 -6.89 -9.05 8.50
C MET A 135 -6.48 -10.51 8.32
N SER A 136 -6.60 -11.30 9.38
CA SER A 136 -6.57 -12.77 9.31
C SER A 136 -7.89 -13.31 9.86
N GLY A 137 -8.71 -13.87 8.95
CA GLY A 137 -10.09 -14.20 9.28
C GLY A 137 -10.88 -12.95 9.68
N HIS A 138 -11.41 -12.91 10.91
CA HIS A 138 -12.21 -11.79 11.44
C HIS A 138 -11.40 -10.75 12.21
N TYR A 139 -10.10 -10.98 12.39
CA TYR A 139 -9.26 -10.12 13.22
C TYR A 139 -8.44 -9.16 12.37
N LEU A 140 -8.53 -7.86 12.65
CA LEU A 140 -7.52 -6.89 12.23
C LEU A 140 -6.20 -7.24 12.91
N SER A 141 -5.22 -7.71 12.14
CA SER A 141 -3.90 -8.15 12.63
C SER A 141 -2.95 -6.96 12.76
N SER A 142 -2.96 -6.08 11.77
CA SER A 142 -2.20 -4.83 11.79
C SER A 142 -2.94 -3.74 11.02
N THR A 143 -2.64 -2.49 11.33
CA THR A 143 -3.11 -1.32 10.60
C THR A 143 -1.98 -0.31 10.42
N MET A 144 -2.08 0.50 9.38
CA MET A 144 -1.12 1.53 9.04
C MET A 144 -1.87 2.80 8.68
N GLU A 145 -1.41 3.91 9.25
CA GLU A 145 -1.85 5.25 8.89
C GLU A 145 -0.62 6.06 8.49
N ALA A 146 -0.68 6.71 7.33
CA ALA A 146 0.48 7.39 6.79
C ALA A 146 0.11 8.54 5.86
N GLU A 147 1.06 9.46 5.67
CA GLU A 147 1.04 10.40 4.55
C GLU A 147 1.93 9.88 3.42
N ILE A 148 1.41 9.99 2.19
CA ILE A 148 2.14 9.69 0.97
C ILE A 148 2.33 11.01 0.20
N ILE A 149 3.59 11.37 -0.05
CA ILE A 149 3.96 12.66 -0.65
C ILE A 149 4.84 12.41 -1.87
N ARG A 150 4.48 13.00 -3.01
CA ARG A 150 5.27 12.89 -4.25
C ARG A 150 6.61 13.58 -4.04
N GLN A 151 7.67 12.95 -4.52
CA GLN A 151 8.98 13.58 -4.58
C GLN A 151 9.04 14.43 -5.84
N SER A 152 9.37 15.72 -5.67
CA SER A 152 9.88 16.52 -6.76
C SER A 152 11.18 15.89 -7.28
N SER A 153 11.28 15.81 -8.61
CA SER A 153 12.47 15.34 -9.33
C SER A 153 13.68 16.20 -9.06
#